data_AF-A0A7L4YBU5-F1
#
_entry.id   AF-A0A7L4YBU5-F1
#
_cell.length_a   1.000
_cell.length_b   1.000
_cell.length_c   1.000
_cell.angle_alpha   90.00
_cell.angle_beta   90.00
_cell.angle_gamma   90.00
#
_symmetry.space_group_name_H-M   'P 1'
#
loop_
_entity.id
_entity.type
_entity.pdbx_description
1 polymer ?
#
loop_
_entity_poly.entity_id
_entity_poly.type
_entity_poly.pdbx_seq_one_letter_code
_entity_poly.pdbx_strand_id
1 'polypeptide(L)'
;MTPESIRQALIQAHGAARLRLSSGVPSLVPVLKVLREAGELSPAEARAQATQLAGAGLVGTLVEMRILAVRLQARAVTVTVEPAEE
;
A
#
# COMPACT_ATOMS: atom_id res chain seq x y z
N MET A 1 -5.00 10.25 -9.06
CA MET A 1 -3.75 9.62 -8.60
C MET A 1 -2.64 10.67 -8.63
N THR A 2 -1.61 10.58 -7.78
CA THR A 2 -0.45 11.50 -7.85
C THR A 2 0.31 11.28 -9.17
N PRO A 3 0.62 12.34 -9.95
CA PRO A 3 1.44 12.21 -11.15
C PRO A 3 2.81 11.59 -10.86
N GLU A 4 3.33 10.79 -11.79
CA GLU A 4 4.56 10.03 -11.59
C GLU A 4 5.78 10.92 -11.32
N SER A 5 5.89 12.08 -11.96
CA SER A 5 6.98 13.04 -11.70
C SER A 5 6.98 13.56 -10.26
N ILE A 6 5.80 13.80 -9.69
CA ILE A 6 5.64 14.23 -8.29
C ILE A 6 5.94 13.05 -7.36
N ARG A 7 5.46 11.84 -7.69
CA ARG A 7 5.78 10.62 -6.94
C ARG A 7 7.29 10.42 -6.83
N GLN A 8 8.02 10.50 -7.95
CA GLN A 8 9.47 10.34 -7.97
C GLN A 8 10.18 11.44 -7.18
N ALA A 9 9.76 12.70 -7.31
CA ALA A 9 10.32 13.79 -6.53
C ALA A 9 10.15 13.58 -5.00
N LEU A 10 8.98 13.08 -4.58
CA LEU A 10 8.71 12.76 -3.17
C LEU A 10 9.57 11.60 -2.66
N ILE A 11 9.77 10.56 -3.49
CA ILE A 11 10.66 9.44 -3.15
C ILE A 11 12.10 9.93 -3.02
N GLN A 12 12.59 10.75 -3.95
CA GLN A 12 13.96 11.28 -3.89
C GLN A 12 14.17 12.20 -2.68
N ALA A 13 13.17 12.99 -2.30
CA ALA A 13 13.28 13.92 -1.19
C ALA A 13 13.14 13.26 0.20
N HIS A 14 12.36 12.18 0.31
CA HIS A 14 11.96 11.61 1.61
C HIS A 14 12.24 10.11 1.77
N GLY A 15 12.81 9.48 0.74
CA GLY A 15 12.94 8.02 0.65
C GLY A 15 11.63 7.33 0.29
N ALA A 16 11.74 6.07 -0.11
CA ALA A 16 10.59 5.21 -0.30
C ALA A 16 10.06 4.71 1.07
N ALA A 17 8.77 4.45 1.14
CA ALA A 17 8.12 3.84 2.29
C ALA A 17 7.52 2.49 1.91
N ARG A 18 7.55 1.54 2.85
CA ARG A 18 6.99 0.21 2.71
C ARG A 18 5.78 0.05 3.64
N LEU A 19 4.67 -0.43 3.10
CA LEU A 19 3.48 -0.84 3.83
C LEU A 19 3.49 -2.36 3.98
N ARG A 20 3.36 -2.86 5.21
CA ARG A 20 3.31 -4.29 5.54
C ARG A 20 2.10 -4.64 6.40
N LEU A 21 1.60 -5.86 6.27
CA LEU A 21 0.62 -6.43 7.19
C LEU A 21 1.34 -6.78 8.49
N SER A 22 0.84 -6.30 9.63
CA SER A 22 1.50 -6.52 10.94
C SER A 22 1.27 -7.93 11.48
N SER A 23 0.33 -8.67 10.92
CA SER A 23 0.01 -10.06 11.25
C SER A 23 -0.63 -10.74 10.03
N GLY A 24 -0.63 -12.07 10.00
CA GLY A 24 -1.39 -12.83 9.01
C GLY A 24 -2.87 -12.44 9.07
N VAL A 25 -3.40 -11.88 7.99
CA VAL A 25 -4.81 -11.52 7.90
C VAL A 25 -5.60 -12.79 7.56
N PRO A 26 -6.71 -13.08 8.24
CA PRO A 26 -7.52 -14.27 7.94
C PRO A 26 -8.11 -14.26 6.52
N SER A 27 -8.16 -13.08 5.87
CA SER A 27 -8.63 -12.93 4.49
C SER A 27 -8.03 -11.69 3.80
N LEU A 28 -7.73 -11.82 2.51
CA LEU A 28 -7.29 -10.71 1.65
C LEU A 28 -8.46 -9.94 1.03
N VAL A 29 -9.71 -10.35 1.26
CA VAL A 29 -10.91 -9.66 0.74
C VAL A 29 -10.97 -8.19 1.18
N PRO A 30 -10.81 -7.81 2.46
CA PRO A 30 -10.82 -6.41 2.86
C PRO A 30 -9.69 -5.61 2.21
N VAL A 31 -8.51 -6.23 2.03
CA VAL A 31 -7.34 -5.63 1.36
C VAL A 31 -7.64 -5.33 -0.10
N LEU A 32 -8.12 -6.33 -0.86
CA LEU A 32 -8.53 -6.18 -2.26
C LEU A 32 -9.53 -5.04 -2.45
N LYS A 33 -10.49 -4.96 -1.54
CA LYS A 33 -11.56 -3.98 -1.60
C LYS A 33 -11.01 -2.56 -1.37
N VAL A 34 -10.03 -2.37 -0.47
CA VAL A 34 -9.35 -1.07 -0.30
C VAL A 34 -8.52 -0.70 -1.52
N LEU A 35 -7.74 -1.64 -2.08
CA LEU A 35 -6.87 -1.35 -3.22
C LEU A 35 -7.69 -0.94 -4.46
N ARG A 36 -8.82 -1.60 -4.69
CA ARG A 36 -9.77 -1.22 -5.76
C ARG A 36 -10.45 0.14 -5.56
N GLU A 37 -10.58 0.60 -4.33
CA GLU A 37 -11.15 1.92 -4.01
C GLU A 37 -10.07 3.01 -3.96
N ALA A 38 -8.80 2.63 -3.84
CA ALA A 38 -7.66 3.54 -3.79
C ALA A 38 -7.15 3.96 -5.17
N GLY A 39 -7.40 3.15 -6.19
CA GLY A 39 -7.06 3.48 -7.57
C GLY A 39 -8.02 2.87 -8.57
N GLU A 40 -7.93 3.34 -9.81
CA GLU A 40 -8.60 2.74 -10.98
C GLU A 40 -7.89 1.44 -11.41
N LEU A 41 -7.58 0.57 -10.44
CA LEU A 41 -6.91 -0.70 -10.69
C LEU A 41 -7.91 -1.69 -11.26
N SER A 42 -7.48 -2.42 -12.28
CA SER A 42 -8.17 -3.63 -12.72
C SER A 42 -8.22 -4.66 -11.58
N PRO A 43 -9.16 -5.61 -11.61
CA PRO A 43 -9.22 -6.68 -10.61
C PRO A 43 -7.91 -7.49 -10.51
N ALA A 44 -7.21 -7.68 -11.62
CA ALA A 44 -5.95 -8.41 -11.67
C ALA A 44 -4.82 -7.65 -10.96
N GLU A 45 -4.70 -6.34 -11.21
CA GLU A 45 -3.69 -5.49 -10.56
C GLU A 45 -3.94 -5.36 -9.05
N ALA A 46 -5.19 -5.17 -8.66
CA ALA A 46 -5.56 -5.12 -7.24
C ALA A 46 -5.20 -6.43 -6.53
N ARG A 47 -5.37 -7.58 -7.21
CA ARG A 47 -5.01 -8.89 -6.67
C ARG A 47 -3.50 -9.09 -6.57
N ALA A 48 -2.75 -8.69 -7.59
CA ALA A 48 -1.30 -8.71 -7.55
C ALA A 48 -0.76 -7.86 -6.38
N GLN A 49 -1.28 -6.65 -6.20
CA GLN A 49 -0.89 -5.78 -5.08
C GLN A 49 -1.31 -6.35 -3.72
N ALA A 50 -2.49 -6.97 -3.60
CA ALA A 50 -2.90 -7.63 -2.35
C ALA A 50 -1.97 -8.79 -1.98
N THR A 51 -1.55 -9.60 -2.96
CA THR A 51 -0.56 -10.67 -2.77
C THR A 51 0.80 -10.10 -2.38
N GLN A 52 1.24 -9.03 -3.04
CA GLN A 52 2.50 -8.37 -2.70
C GLN A 52 2.48 -7.80 -1.28
N LEU A 53 1.38 -7.15 -0.89
CA LEU A 53 1.19 -6.62 0.47
C LEU A 53 1.24 -7.73 1.53
N ALA A 54 0.69 -8.90 1.21
CA ALA A 54 0.72 -10.08 2.10
C ALA A 54 2.08 -10.76 2.17
N GLY A 55 2.93 -10.58 1.16
CA GLY A 55 4.30 -11.07 1.13
C GLY A 55 5.29 -10.00 1.58
N ALA A 56 6.00 -9.41 0.61
CA ALA A 56 7.10 -8.49 0.86
C ALA A 56 6.67 -7.10 1.37
N GLY A 57 5.41 -6.72 1.15
CA GLY A 57 4.88 -5.37 1.37
C GLY A 57 4.82 -4.53 0.09
N LEU A 58 3.99 -3.50 0.11
CA LEU A 58 3.89 -2.51 -0.98
C LEU A 58 4.87 -1.38 -0.74
N VAL A 59 5.52 -0.90 -1.81
CA VAL A 59 6.47 0.21 -1.74
C VAL A 59 5.93 1.38 -2.56
N GLY A 60 6.06 2.59 -2.03
CA GLY A 60 5.70 3.83 -2.71
C GLY A 60 6.11 5.05 -1.90
N THR A 61 5.47 6.20 -2.12
CA THR A 61 5.75 7.38 -1.29
C THR A 61 5.18 7.20 0.12
N LEU A 62 5.77 7.88 1.11
CA LEU A 62 5.26 7.91 2.48
C LEU A 62 3.77 8.32 2.54
N VAL A 63 3.37 9.30 1.73
CA VAL A 63 1.98 9.78 1.69
C VAL A 63 1.04 8.70 1.16
N GLU A 64 1.38 8.05 0.06
CA GLU A 64 0.58 6.96 -0.51
C GLU A 64 0.43 5.80 0.48
N MET A 65 1.53 5.38 1.12
CA MET A 65 1.51 4.28 2.09
C MET A 65 0.68 4.63 3.32
N ARG A 66 0.75 5.87 3.83
CA ARG A 66 -0.08 6.30 4.98
C ARG A 66 -1.57 6.39 4.63
N ILE A 67 -1.93 6.86 3.44
CA ILE A 67 -3.33 6.88 2.99
C ILE A 67 -3.89 5.46 2.93
N LEU A 68 -3.15 4.52 2.33
CA LEU A 68 -3.54 3.11 2.31
C LEU A 68 -3.63 2.53 3.71
N ALA A 69 -2.68 2.84 4.60
CA ALA A 69 -2.70 2.37 5.98
C ALA A 69 -3.98 2.79 6.73
N VAL A 70 -4.37 4.06 6.63
CA VAL A 70 -5.59 4.57 7.26
C VAL A 70 -6.83 3.83 6.72
N ARG A 71 -6.92 3.60 5.41
CA ARG A 71 -8.06 2.90 4.80
C ARG A 71 -8.13 1.43 5.20
N LEU A 72 -6.98 0.77 5.33
CA LEU A 72 -6.88 -0.62 5.77
C LEU A 72 -7.25 -0.75 7.26
N GLN A 73 -6.75 0.14 8.10
CA GLN A 73 -7.07 0.18 9.53
C GLN A 73 -8.55 0.47 9.79
N ALA A 74 -9.19 1.32 8.98
CA ALA A 74 -10.64 1.54 9.02
C ALA A 74 -11.46 0.27 8.73
N ARG A 75 -10.84 -0.79 8.19
CA ARG A 75 -11.42 -2.12 7.96
C ARG A 75 -10.84 -3.20 8.87
N ALA A 76 -10.27 -2.79 10.00
CA ALA A 76 -9.63 -3.66 10.97
C ALA A 76 -8.48 -4.51 10.38
N VAL A 77 -7.83 -4.03 9.31
CA VAL A 77 -6.60 -4.65 8.80
C VAL A 77 -5.40 -3.94 9.43
N THR A 78 -4.69 -4.65 10.31
CA THR A 78 -3.50 -4.12 10.99
C THR A 78 -2.31 -4.07 10.04
N VAL A 79 -1.74 -2.87 9.90
CA VAL A 79 -0.62 -2.60 9.00
C VAL A 79 0.36 -1.63 9.62
N THR A 80 1.62 -1.75 9.20
CA THR A 80 2.73 -0.85 9.55
C THR A 80 3.26 -0.16 8.31
N VAL A 81 3.70 1.09 8.47
CA VAL A 81 4.46 1.84 7.45
C VAL A 81 5.85 2.05 8.00
N GLU A 82 6.85 1.62 7.25
CA GLU A 82 8.27 1.70 7.60
C GLU A 82 9.08 2.27 6.42
N PRO A 83 10.29 2.79 6.65
CA PRO A 83 11.20 3.12 5.57
C PRO A 83 11.46 1.89 4.69
N ALA A 84 11.38 2.06 3.36
CA ALA A 84 11.81 1.02 2.43
C ALA A 84 13.32 1.19 2.21
N GLU A 85 14.14 0.68 3.13
CA GLU A 85 15.57 0.52 2.86
C GLU A 85 15.74 -0.48 1.70
N GLU A 86 16.68 -0.17 0.80
CA GLU A 86 17.11 -1.02 -0.33
C GLU A 86 17.88 -2.25 0.16
#